data_AF-A0A482VKP1-F1
#
_entry.id   AF-A0A482VKP1-F1
#
_cell.length_a   1.000
_cell.length_b   1.000
_cell.length_c   1.000
_cell.angle_alpha   90.00
_cell.angle_beta   90.00
_cell.angle_gamma   90.00
#
_symmetry.space_group_name_H-M   'P 1'
#
loop_
_entity.id
_entity.type
_entity.pdbx_description
1 polymer ?
#
loop_
_entity_poly.entity_id
_entity_poly.type
_entity_poly.pdbx_seq_one_letter_code
_entity_poly.pdbx_strand_id
1 'polypeptide(L)'
;MIVAYLSFCFFQLHFHDVHGANISVSANGLVAQHLPGYGKSLVFSSRPIKINERIAIKFLKLSERQSNTICFGFTSKDPNSLSDDSQSSYLDLFKSDYWIWPLFKNMCIEDTVLFYYVSRNGEVHFGIDDREIDSFYKKVDTEGPLWAILDIDGDSTTVQLVSPPENDEPEPETGEFSDDVDDDIGEDGELCTVCCLKVINAVLYKCGHMAMCYDCAVKQKQSVGNGQCPFCRADIKDVIRIYK
;
A
#
# COMPACT_ATOMS: atom_id res chain seq x y z
N MET A 1 13.61 -17.69 18.84
CA MET A 1 12.21 -17.33 18.54
C MET A 1 11.98 -15.87 18.94
N ILE A 2 11.40 -15.06 18.04
CA ILE A 2 10.44 -13.94 18.29
C ILE A 2 10.78 -12.51 17.80
N VAL A 3 12.02 -12.02 17.66
CA VAL A 3 12.18 -10.53 17.59
C VAL A 3 12.43 -9.86 16.22
N ALA A 4 12.43 -10.56 15.08
CA ALA A 4 12.83 -9.94 13.79
C ALA A 4 11.85 -10.09 12.61
N TYR A 5 10.58 -10.44 12.85
CA TYR A 5 9.49 -10.23 11.87
C TYR A 5 9.08 -8.75 11.73
N LEU A 6 9.73 -7.84 12.47
CA LEU A 6 9.22 -6.49 12.75
C LEU A 6 9.72 -5.36 11.84
N SER A 7 10.45 -5.62 10.75
CA SER A 7 11.03 -4.50 9.98
C SER A 7 10.88 -4.55 8.45
N PHE A 8 10.03 -5.42 7.91
CA PHE A 8 9.73 -5.48 6.46
C PHE A 8 8.36 -4.91 6.06
N CYS A 9 7.55 -4.45 7.01
CA CYS A 9 6.17 -4.01 6.78
C CYS A 9 6.05 -2.50 6.39
N PHE A 10 7.16 -1.77 6.21
CA PHE A 10 7.17 -0.30 6.28
C PHE A 10 6.89 0.48 4.97
N PHE A 11 6.68 -0.15 3.81
CA PHE A 11 6.35 0.60 2.57
C PHE A 11 5.05 0.22 1.89
N GLN A 12 4.62 -1.04 1.98
CA GLN A 12 3.33 -1.47 1.44
C GLN A 12 2.20 -0.85 2.28
N LEU A 13 1.20 -0.31 1.60
CA LEU A 13 0.03 0.27 2.26
C LEU A 13 -0.86 -0.87 2.78
N HIS A 14 -1.25 -0.78 4.05
CA HIS A 14 -2.16 -1.71 4.70
C HIS A 14 -3.29 -0.91 5.37
N PHE A 15 -4.35 -1.57 5.83
CA PHE A 15 -5.34 -0.98 6.71
C PHE A 15 -4.74 -0.77 8.10
N HIS A 16 -5.06 0.36 8.72
CA HIS A 16 -4.64 0.71 10.07
C HIS A 16 -5.34 -0.19 11.10
N ASP A 17 -4.66 -0.45 12.22
CA ASP A 17 -5.23 -1.17 13.37
C ASP A 17 -6.40 -0.43 14.05
N VAL A 18 -6.57 0.87 13.74
CA VAL A 18 -7.69 1.67 14.22
C VAL A 18 -8.72 1.67 13.11
N HIS A 19 -9.87 1.06 13.38
CA HIS A 19 -10.96 0.94 12.44
C HIS A 19 -12.29 0.88 13.18
N GLY A 20 -13.39 0.94 12.43
CA GLY A 20 -14.75 0.82 12.95
C GLY A 20 -14.98 -0.51 13.68
N ALA A 21 -15.86 -0.48 14.67
CA ALA A 21 -16.19 -1.65 15.50
C ALA A 21 -16.80 -2.81 14.70
N ASN A 22 -17.39 -2.54 13.52
CA ASN A 22 -17.95 -3.56 12.64
C ASN A 22 -16.99 -3.95 11.51
N ILE A 23 -15.71 -3.58 11.61
CA ILE A 23 -14.70 -4.04 10.67
C ILE A 23 -13.83 -5.11 11.33
N SER A 24 -13.59 -6.17 10.56
CA SER A 24 -12.50 -7.12 10.80
C SER A 24 -11.40 -6.88 9.79
N VAL A 25 -10.18 -6.60 10.26
CA VAL A 25 -8.98 -6.51 9.43
C VAL A 25 -8.20 -7.82 9.54
N SER A 26 -7.80 -8.38 8.40
CA SER A 26 -7.12 -9.67 8.28
C SER A 26 -6.05 -9.65 7.19
N ALA A 27 -5.42 -10.80 6.93
CA ALA A 27 -4.34 -10.95 5.95
C ALA A 27 -3.21 -9.91 6.13
N ASN A 28 -2.73 -9.77 7.38
CA ASN A 28 -1.69 -8.80 7.76
C ASN A 28 -2.05 -7.35 7.42
N GLY A 29 -3.32 -6.98 7.53
CA GLY A 29 -3.78 -5.62 7.24
C GLY A 29 -4.16 -5.39 5.78
N LEU A 30 -4.10 -6.39 4.91
CA LEU A 30 -4.46 -6.21 3.49
C LEU A 30 -5.96 -6.35 3.21
N VAL A 31 -6.70 -7.06 4.07
CA VAL A 31 -8.12 -7.36 3.83
C VAL A 31 -8.96 -6.76 4.94
N ALA A 32 -9.99 -6.00 4.58
CA ALA A 32 -10.99 -5.47 5.49
C ALA A 32 -12.37 -6.04 5.14
N GLN A 33 -13.10 -6.49 6.14
CA GLN A 33 -14.43 -7.07 6.00
C GLN A 33 -15.40 -6.41 6.96
N HIS A 34 -16.57 -6.02 6.45
CA HIS A 34 -17.69 -5.59 7.27
C HIS A 34 -18.38 -6.80 7.91
N LEU A 35 -18.42 -6.81 9.25
CA LEU A 35 -19.08 -7.80 10.07
C LEU A 35 -20.60 -7.58 10.07
N PRO A 36 -21.42 -8.63 10.26
CA PRO A 36 -22.87 -8.46 10.35
C PRO A 36 -23.28 -7.49 11.46
N GLY A 37 -24.13 -6.51 11.15
CA GLY A 37 -24.66 -5.57 12.12
C GLY A 37 -24.71 -4.13 11.63
N TYR A 38 -25.15 -3.23 12.50
CA TYR A 38 -25.23 -1.80 12.24
C TYR A 38 -24.19 -1.07 13.10
N GLY A 39 -23.50 -0.06 12.56
CA GLY A 39 -22.48 0.67 13.31
C GLY A 39 -21.30 1.12 12.46
N LYS A 40 -20.18 1.44 13.12
CA LYS A 40 -19.00 2.09 12.51
C LYS A 40 -18.24 1.13 11.58
N SER A 41 -18.02 1.56 10.34
CA SER A 41 -17.46 0.79 9.22
C SER A 41 -16.23 1.44 8.55
N LEU A 42 -15.65 2.46 9.20
CA LEU A 42 -14.51 3.19 8.67
C LEU A 42 -13.21 2.37 8.78
N VAL A 43 -12.38 2.46 7.74
CA VAL A 43 -10.99 1.98 7.74
C VAL A 43 -10.08 3.07 7.22
N PHE A 44 -8.81 3.04 7.65
CA PHE A 44 -7.81 4.04 7.31
C PHE A 44 -6.55 3.37 6.75
N SER A 45 -5.73 4.10 6.00
CA SER A 45 -4.38 3.62 5.70
C SER A 45 -3.51 3.55 6.95
N SER A 46 -2.60 2.58 7.00
CA SER A 46 -1.67 2.37 8.13
C SER A 46 -0.63 3.49 8.29
N ARG A 47 -0.45 4.32 7.26
CA ARG A 47 0.44 5.48 7.25
C ARG A 47 -0.14 6.62 6.40
N PRO A 48 0.41 7.84 6.52
CA PRO A 48 0.16 8.88 5.54
C PRO A 48 0.49 8.43 4.12
N ILE A 49 -0.35 8.82 3.16
CA ILE A 49 -0.16 8.63 1.73
C ILE A 49 0.65 9.79 1.15
N LYS A 50 1.47 9.50 0.15
CA LYS A 50 2.17 10.54 -0.62
C LYS A 50 1.21 11.15 -1.64
N ILE A 51 1.45 12.40 -1.99
CA ILE A 51 0.77 13.03 -3.12
C ILE A 51 1.05 12.22 -4.41
N ASN A 52 0.01 12.03 -5.22
CA ASN A 52 -0.03 11.14 -6.39
C ASN A 52 0.21 9.65 -6.08
N GLU A 53 0.24 9.24 -4.81
CA GLU A 53 0.27 7.81 -4.48
C GLU A 53 -1.08 7.19 -4.83
N ARG A 54 -1.04 6.18 -5.70
CA ARG A 54 -2.22 5.45 -6.13
C ARG A 54 -2.61 4.42 -5.08
N ILE A 55 -3.78 4.61 -4.47
CA ILE A 55 -4.40 3.64 -3.57
C ILE A 55 -5.30 2.76 -4.43
N ALA A 56 -5.15 1.44 -4.32
CA ALA A 56 -5.92 0.49 -5.10
C ALA A 56 -6.63 -0.53 -4.18
N ILE A 57 -7.92 -0.73 -4.43
CA ILE A 57 -8.85 -1.47 -3.57
C ILE A 57 -9.62 -2.44 -4.46
N LYS A 58 -9.35 -3.74 -4.29
CA LYS A 58 -10.10 -4.80 -4.97
C LYS A 58 -11.36 -5.14 -4.19
N PHE A 59 -12.50 -5.22 -4.88
CA PHE A 59 -13.74 -5.71 -4.29
C PHE A 59 -13.75 -7.24 -4.30
N LEU A 60 -13.59 -7.87 -3.14
CA LEU A 60 -13.57 -9.34 -3.05
C LEU A 60 -14.96 -9.94 -2.91
N LYS A 61 -15.83 -9.26 -2.15
CA LYS A 61 -17.21 -9.68 -1.93
C LYS A 61 -18.07 -8.46 -1.67
N LEU A 62 -19.25 -8.39 -2.27
CA LEU A 62 -20.21 -7.30 -2.09
C LEU A 62 -21.53 -7.82 -1.51
N SER A 63 -22.14 -7.04 -0.62
CA SER A 63 -23.44 -7.40 -0.03
C SER A 63 -24.60 -7.22 -1.02
N GLU A 64 -25.44 -8.24 -1.18
CA GLU A 64 -26.66 -8.17 -2.02
C GLU A 64 -27.81 -7.38 -1.37
N ARG A 65 -27.78 -7.20 -0.03
CA ARG A 65 -28.92 -6.73 0.77
C ARG A 65 -29.06 -5.21 0.88
N GLN A 66 -28.03 -4.43 0.57
CA GLN A 66 -28.03 -2.97 0.79
C GLN A 66 -27.79 -2.15 -0.49
N SER A 67 -28.25 -0.90 -0.49
CA SER A 67 -28.28 -0.01 -1.67
C SER A 67 -27.12 0.99 -1.78
N ASN A 68 -26.20 1.10 -0.81
CA ASN A 68 -25.02 1.98 -0.85
C ASN A 68 -23.87 1.16 -0.20
N THR A 69 -22.85 0.65 -0.87
CA THR A 69 -21.83 1.15 -1.83
C THR A 69 -20.73 1.93 -1.13
N ILE A 70 -19.49 1.55 -1.39
CA ILE A 70 -18.31 1.99 -0.66
C ILE A 70 -18.09 3.50 -0.80
N CYS A 71 -17.74 4.19 0.29
CA CYS A 71 -17.24 5.56 0.22
C CYS A 71 -15.71 5.56 0.36
N PHE A 72 -15.04 6.50 -0.31
CA PHE A 72 -13.59 6.60 -0.30
C PHE A 72 -13.13 8.06 -0.24
N GLY A 73 -11.90 8.29 0.19
CA GLY A 73 -11.28 9.60 0.13
C GLY A 73 -10.11 9.76 1.08
N PHE A 74 -9.99 10.94 1.69
CA PHE A 74 -8.85 11.32 2.51
C PHE A 74 -9.26 12.01 3.81
N THR A 75 -8.37 11.95 4.81
CA THR A 75 -8.46 12.73 6.04
C THR A 75 -7.09 13.25 6.47
N SER A 76 -7.04 14.41 7.12
CA SER A 76 -5.85 14.93 7.79
C SER A 76 -5.75 14.51 9.25
N LYS A 77 -6.73 13.75 9.77
CA LYS A 77 -6.69 13.19 11.13
C LYS A 77 -5.84 11.93 11.18
N ASP A 78 -4.87 11.92 12.09
CA ASP A 78 -4.14 10.70 12.45
C ASP A 78 -5.11 9.66 13.02
N PRO A 79 -5.22 8.45 12.44
CA PRO A 79 -6.12 7.42 12.94
C PRO A 79 -5.92 7.08 14.43
N ASN A 80 -4.71 7.20 14.97
CA ASN A 80 -4.45 6.96 16.39
C ASN A 80 -5.18 7.95 17.31
N SER A 81 -5.46 9.16 16.82
CA SER A 81 -6.23 10.18 17.55
C SER A 81 -7.73 9.90 17.60
N LEU A 82 -8.22 8.93 16.82
CA LEU A 82 -9.64 8.59 16.70
C LEU A 82 -10.07 7.46 17.65
N SER A 83 -9.13 6.91 18.42
CA SER A 83 -9.28 5.67 19.21
C SER A 83 -10.29 5.74 20.37
N ASP A 84 -10.78 6.92 20.74
CA ASP A 84 -11.73 7.08 21.86
C ASP A 84 -12.92 8.00 21.56
N ASP A 85 -13.12 8.44 20.31
CA ASP A 85 -14.25 9.32 20.01
C ASP A 85 -15.54 8.50 19.85
N SER A 86 -16.20 8.31 21.00
CA SER A 86 -17.60 7.95 21.09
C SER A 86 -18.46 9.05 20.45
N GLN A 87 -18.48 9.16 19.10
CA GLN A 87 -19.56 9.71 18.26
C GLN A 87 -19.12 10.21 16.85
N SER A 88 -18.19 9.55 16.15
CA SER A 88 -18.09 9.78 14.69
C SER A 88 -19.28 9.16 13.97
N SER A 89 -20.42 9.89 13.98
CA SER A 89 -21.55 9.63 13.10
C SER A 89 -21.15 9.90 11.65
N TYR A 90 -21.89 9.37 10.67
CA TYR A 90 -21.74 9.76 9.26
C TYR A 90 -21.70 11.30 9.06
N LEU A 91 -22.31 12.07 9.98
CA LEU A 91 -22.30 13.53 9.95
C LEU A 91 -20.92 14.14 10.21
N ASP A 92 -20.01 13.43 10.87
CA ASP A 92 -18.65 13.89 11.13
C ASP A 92 -17.77 13.88 9.87
N LEU A 93 -18.18 13.14 8.84
CA LEU A 93 -17.54 13.14 7.52
C LEU A 93 -17.73 14.48 6.78
N PHE A 94 -18.62 15.36 7.27
CA PHE A 94 -18.79 16.72 6.76
C PHE A 94 -17.95 17.77 7.53
N LYS A 95 -17.16 17.36 8.53
CA LYS A 95 -16.18 18.25 9.18
C LYS A 95 -15.06 18.60 8.18
N SER A 96 -14.36 19.72 8.42
CA SER A 96 -13.32 20.25 7.53
C SER A 96 -12.16 19.30 7.25
N ASP A 97 -11.99 18.28 8.09
CA ASP A 97 -10.80 17.42 8.11
C ASP A 97 -11.02 16.08 7.37
N TYR A 98 -12.18 15.94 6.70
CA TYR A 98 -12.57 14.78 5.91
C TYR A 98 -13.03 15.18 4.51
N TRP A 99 -12.57 14.42 3.51
CA TRP A 99 -12.95 14.55 2.12
C TRP A 99 -13.31 13.17 1.59
N ILE A 100 -14.61 12.87 1.58
CA ILE A 100 -15.13 11.53 1.27
C ILE A 100 -16.20 11.65 0.19
N TRP A 101 -16.17 10.71 -0.75
CA TRP A 101 -17.13 10.63 -1.84
C TRP A 101 -17.70 9.21 -1.93
N PRO A 102 -19.01 9.07 -2.22
CA PRO A 102 -19.60 7.78 -2.49
C PRO A 102 -19.13 7.28 -3.86
N LEU A 103 -18.77 5.99 -3.94
CA LEU A 103 -18.70 5.29 -5.21
C LEU A 103 -20.12 4.89 -5.63
N PHE A 104 -20.45 4.99 -6.92
CA PHE A 104 -21.78 4.61 -7.41
C PHE A 104 -21.94 3.08 -7.44
N LYS A 105 -23.14 2.59 -7.10
CA LYS A 105 -23.41 1.14 -6.95
C LYS A 105 -23.06 0.32 -8.18
N ASN A 106 -23.28 0.88 -9.37
CA ASN A 106 -22.96 0.23 -10.65
C ASN A 106 -21.45 0.11 -10.94
N MET A 107 -20.59 0.79 -10.17
CA MET A 107 -19.13 0.69 -10.26
C MET A 107 -18.54 -0.30 -9.24
N CYS A 108 -19.31 -0.70 -8.23
CA CYS A 108 -18.92 -1.76 -7.30
C CYS A 108 -19.29 -3.11 -7.90
N ILE A 109 -18.32 -3.72 -8.57
CA ILE A 109 -18.44 -5.05 -9.17
C ILE A 109 -17.38 -5.94 -8.50
N GLU A 110 -17.75 -7.15 -8.11
CA GLU A 110 -16.76 -8.09 -7.56
C GLU A 110 -15.62 -8.32 -8.56
N ASP A 111 -14.42 -8.52 -8.04
CA ASP A 111 -13.16 -8.66 -8.75
C ASP A 111 -12.60 -7.41 -9.46
N THR A 112 -13.33 -6.29 -9.52
CA THR A 112 -12.76 -5.04 -10.03
C THR A 112 -11.96 -4.29 -8.98
N VAL A 113 -11.07 -3.40 -9.44
CA VAL A 113 -10.18 -2.61 -8.62
C VAL A 113 -10.52 -1.12 -8.74
N LEU A 114 -11.05 -0.55 -7.66
CA LEU A 114 -11.08 0.90 -7.48
C LEU A 114 -9.67 1.39 -7.25
N PHE A 115 -9.26 2.42 -7.98
CA PHE A 115 -8.10 3.20 -7.61
C PHE A 115 -8.45 4.67 -7.45
N TYR A 116 -7.72 5.35 -6.58
CA TYR A 116 -7.82 6.79 -6.41
C TYR A 116 -6.51 7.38 -5.89
N TYR A 117 -6.31 8.65 -6.15
CA TYR A 117 -5.16 9.42 -5.68
C TYR A 117 -5.53 10.90 -5.57
N VAL A 118 -4.76 11.63 -4.77
CA VAL A 118 -4.85 13.09 -4.67
C VAL A 118 -3.65 13.73 -5.36
N SER A 119 -3.92 14.68 -6.23
CA SER A 119 -2.90 15.42 -6.95
C SER A 119 -2.29 16.53 -6.09
N ARG A 120 -1.15 17.09 -6.52
CA ARG A 120 -0.50 18.19 -5.80
C ARG A 120 -1.38 19.43 -5.63
N ASN A 121 -2.32 19.65 -6.56
CA ASN A 121 -3.23 20.80 -6.52
C ASN A 121 -4.50 20.54 -5.68
N GLY A 122 -4.56 19.40 -4.98
CA GLY A 122 -5.69 18.98 -4.14
C GLY A 122 -6.84 18.29 -4.89
N GLU A 123 -6.76 18.10 -6.20
CA GLU A 123 -7.78 17.36 -6.96
C GLU A 123 -7.69 15.86 -6.71
N VAL A 124 -8.83 15.24 -6.47
CA VAL A 124 -8.93 13.79 -6.26
C VAL A 124 -9.40 13.14 -7.54
N HIS A 125 -8.61 12.20 -8.05
CA HIS A 125 -8.88 11.42 -9.25
C HIS A 125 -9.22 9.99 -8.84
N PHE A 126 -10.12 9.34 -9.57
CA PHE A 126 -10.44 7.93 -9.35
C PHE A 126 -10.78 7.19 -10.65
N GLY A 127 -10.72 5.86 -10.58
CA GLY A 127 -11.06 5.00 -11.71
C GLY A 127 -11.26 3.54 -11.29
N ILE A 128 -11.63 2.72 -12.26
CA ILE A 128 -11.86 1.27 -12.10
C ILE A 128 -10.99 0.54 -13.12
N ASP A 129 -10.27 -0.50 -12.69
CA ASP A 129 -9.43 -1.37 -13.55
C ASP A 129 -8.51 -0.56 -14.48
N ASP A 130 -7.69 0.32 -13.88
CA ASP A 130 -6.73 1.21 -14.56
C ASP A 130 -7.33 2.27 -15.50
N ARG A 131 -8.65 2.34 -15.63
CA ARG A 131 -9.33 3.39 -16.41
C ARG A 131 -9.77 4.52 -15.50
N GLU A 132 -9.15 5.69 -15.66
CA GLU A 132 -9.58 6.91 -14.96
C GLU A 132 -10.99 7.30 -15.41
N ILE A 133 -11.87 7.61 -14.45
CA ILE A 133 -13.27 7.93 -14.68
C ILE A 133 -13.50 9.43 -14.59
N ASP A 134 -13.14 10.03 -13.45
CA ASP A 134 -13.39 11.45 -13.20
C ASP A 134 -12.50 12.00 -12.07
N SER A 135 -12.62 13.29 -11.83
CA SER A 135 -12.03 14.01 -10.71
C SER A 135 -13.08 14.83 -9.96
N PHE A 136 -12.85 15.07 -8.66
CA PHE A 136 -13.77 15.84 -7.83
C PHE A 136 -13.40 17.32 -7.74
N TYR A 137 -14.40 18.20 -7.84
CA TYR A 137 -14.21 19.65 -7.71
C TYR A 137 -13.79 20.10 -6.30
N LYS A 138 -14.25 19.41 -5.25
CA LYS A 138 -13.87 19.74 -3.86
C LYS A 138 -12.41 19.35 -3.64
N LYS A 139 -11.56 20.34 -3.39
CA LYS A 139 -10.12 20.13 -3.18
C LYS A 139 -9.81 19.62 -1.77
N VAL A 140 -8.84 18.73 -1.70
CA VAL A 140 -8.19 18.25 -0.47
C VAL A 140 -7.05 19.19 -0.10
N ASP A 141 -6.91 19.49 1.19
CA ASP A 141 -5.75 20.22 1.70
C ASP A 141 -4.52 19.30 1.71
N THR A 142 -3.47 19.70 0.96
CA THR A 142 -2.24 18.91 0.76
C THR A 142 -1.04 19.48 1.52
N GLU A 143 -1.24 20.47 2.40
CA GLU A 143 -0.16 21.06 3.20
C GLU A 143 0.33 20.13 4.32
N GLY A 144 -0.54 19.23 4.80
CA GLY A 144 -0.27 18.28 5.87
C GLY A 144 -0.25 16.81 5.45
N PRO A 145 0.05 15.89 6.39
CA PRO A 145 -0.09 14.46 6.16
C PRO A 145 -1.56 14.09 5.91
N LEU A 146 -1.78 13.21 4.94
CA LEU A 146 -3.10 12.69 4.59
C LEU A 146 -3.14 11.19 4.75
N TRP A 147 -4.23 10.65 5.28
CA TRP A 147 -4.51 9.23 5.32
C TRP A 147 -5.62 8.91 4.33
N ALA A 148 -5.52 7.77 3.65
CA ALA A 148 -6.63 7.22 2.90
C ALA A 148 -7.71 6.75 3.87
N ILE A 149 -8.98 6.97 3.54
CA ILE A 149 -10.12 6.53 4.34
C ILE A 149 -11.15 5.86 3.44
N LEU A 150 -11.73 4.76 3.91
CA LEU A 150 -12.88 4.12 3.29
C LEU A 150 -13.99 3.91 4.32
N ASP A 151 -15.23 3.99 3.86
CA ASP A 151 -16.41 3.50 4.57
C ASP A 151 -16.95 2.26 3.86
N ILE A 152 -16.88 1.11 4.52
CA ILE A 152 -17.28 -0.18 3.95
C ILE A 152 -18.69 -0.53 4.43
N ASP A 153 -19.70 -0.18 3.63
CA ASP A 153 -21.08 -0.50 3.97
C ASP A 153 -21.54 -1.86 3.37
N GLY A 154 -22.51 -2.49 4.04
CA GLY A 154 -23.11 -3.77 3.66
C GLY A 154 -22.52 -4.98 4.38
N ASP A 155 -23.39 -5.76 5.02
CA ASP A 155 -23.02 -6.99 5.72
C ASP A 155 -22.21 -7.93 4.81
N SER A 156 -21.06 -8.39 5.31
CA SER A 156 -20.11 -9.27 4.60
C SER A 156 -19.39 -8.66 3.41
N THR A 157 -19.54 -7.35 3.13
CA THR A 157 -18.73 -6.66 2.13
C THR A 157 -17.24 -6.79 2.52
N THR A 158 -16.41 -7.25 1.59
CA THR A 158 -15.00 -7.55 1.81
C THR A 158 -14.16 -6.91 0.72
N VAL A 159 -13.12 -6.18 1.11
CA VAL A 159 -12.21 -5.48 0.20
C VAL A 159 -10.75 -5.78 0.54
N GLN A 160 -9.88 -5.60 -0.45
CA GLN A 160 -8.45 -5.81 -0.31
C GLN A 160 -7.66 -4.63 -0.83
N LEU A 161 -6.71 -4.12 -0.05
CA LEU A 161 -5.66 -3.26 -0.55
C LEU A 161 -4.75 -4.07 -1.47
N VAL A 162 -4.65 -3.64 -2.72
CA VAL A 162 -3.74 -4.23 -3.70
C VAL A 162 -2.57 -3.30 -3.91
N SER A 163 -1.38 -3.89 -4.01
CA SER A 163 -0.21 -3.14 -4.48
C SER A 163 -0.48 -2.68 -5.91
N PRO A 164 -0.03 -1.47 -6.31
CA PRO A 164 -0.06 -1.08 -7.71
C PRO A 164 0.59 -2.17 -8.55
N PRO A 165 0.07 -2.51 -9.75
CA PRO A 165 0.81 -3.36 -10.66
C PRO A 165 2.17 -2.70 -10.89
N GLU A 166 3.26 -3.45 -10.67
CA GLU A 166 4.58 -3.03 -11.11
C GLU A 166 4.46 -2.80 -12.62
N ASN A 167 4.81 -1.59 -13.10
CA ASN A 167 4.62 -1.21 -14.48
C ASN A 167 5.08 -2.32 -15.44
N ASP A 168 4.19 -2.79 -16.31
CA ASP A 168 4.56 -3.45 -17.56
C ASP A 168 5.32 -2.40 -18.41
N GLU A 169 6.60 -2.16 -18.13
CA GLU A 169 7.48 -1.58 -19.12
C GLU A 169 7.60 -2.59 -20.27
N PRO A 170 7.41 -2.19 -21.54
CA PRO A 170 7.55 -3.10 -22.66
C PRO A 170 8.96 -3.69 -22.63
N GLU A 171 9.05 -5.02 -22.56
CA GLU A 171 10.31 -5.75 -22.59
C GLU A 171 11.17 -5.26 -23.76
N PRO A 172 12.45 -4.90 -23.54
CA PRO A 172 13.35 -4.72 -24.66
C PRO A 172 13.53 -6.08 -25.32
N GLU A 173 13.17 -6.17 -26.60
CA GLU A 173 13.47 -7.29 -27.46
C GLU A 173 14.95 -7.63 -27.33
N THR A 174 15.26 -8.71 -26.62
CA THR A 174 16.63 -9.21 -26.51
C THR A 174 16.69 -10.57 -27.14
N GLY A 175 17.44 -10.61 -28.24
CA GLY A 175 17.79 -11.81 -28.95
C GLY A 175 18.41 -12.84 -28.00
N GLU A 176 18.10 -14.08 -28.34
CA GLU A 176 18.68 -15.33 -27.89
C GLU A 176 20.15 -15.18 -27.45
N PHE A 177 20.45 -15.47 -26.20
CA PHE A 177 21.65 -16.21 -25.81
C PHE A 177 21.33 -17.02 -24.56
N SER A 178 21.16 -18.31 -24.78
CA SER A 178 21.30 -19.37 -23.79
C SER A 178 22.69 -19.29 -23.15
N ASP A 179 22.76 -19.46 -21.83
CA ASP A 179 23.76 -20.33 -21.22
C ASP A 179 23.22 -20.76 -19.86
N ASP A 180 22.96 -22.06 -19.77
CA ASP A 180 22.65 -22.79 -18.55
C ASP A 180 23.81 -22.62 -17.56
N VAL A 181 23.50 -22.19 -16.33
CA VAL A 181 24.25 -22.62 -15.16
C VAL A 181 23.24 -22.94 -14.07
N ASP A 182 22.88 -24.21 -14.00
CA ASP A 182 22.47 -24.85 -12.76
C ASP A 182 23.62 -24.68 -11.74
N ASP A 183 23.32 -24.08 -10.60
CA ASP A 183 23.95 -24.51 -9.36
C ASP A 183 22.87 -24.59 -8.28
N ASP A 184 22.68 -25.83 -7.88
CA ASP A 184 21.83 -26.37 -6.84
C ASP A 184 22.28 -25.87 -5.45
N ILE A 185 21.39 -26.02 -4.47
CA ILE A 185 21.61 -25.97 -3.01
C ILE A 185 21.76 -24.55 -2.39
N GLY A 186 20.91 -24.11 -1.45
CA GLY A 186 19.89 -24.81 -0.68
C GLY A 186 18.88 -23.84 -0.08
N GLU A 187 17.83 -24.41 0.49
CA GLU A 187 16.60 -23.78 0.99
C GLU A 187 16.78 -22.79 2.17
N ASP A 188 17.98 -22.22 2.37
CA ASP A 188 18.36 -21.51 3.59
C ASP A 188 18.94 -20.10 3.33
N GLY A 189 18.96 -19.61 2.08
CA GLY A 189 19.54 -18.31 1.72
C GLY A 189 18.57 -17.15 1.93
N GLU A 190 18.94 -16.15 2.75
CA GLU A 190 18.13 -14.93 2.93
C GLU A 190 17.95 -14.18 1.60
N LEU A 191 16.71 -13.85 1.25
CA LEU A 191 16.36 -13.15 0.01
C LEU A 191 16.61 -11.63 0.11
N CYS A 192 16.98 -11.02 -1.01
CA CYS A 192 17.23 -9.59 -1.13
C CYS A 192 16.02 -8.77 -0.66
N THR A 193 16.25 -7.79 0.22
CA THR A 193 15.16 -6.98 0.78
C THR A 193 14.60 -5.92 -0.16
N VAL A 194 15.22 -5.75 -1.33
CA VAL A 194 14.81 -4.73 -2.30
C VAL A 194 14.00 -5.35 -3.43
N CYS A 195 14.48 -6.45 -4.03
CA CYS A 195 13.77 -7.10 -5.12
C CYS A 195 13.00 -8.35 -4.72
N CYS A 196 13.28 -8.97 -3.57
CA CYS A 196 12.65 -10.23 -3.13
C CYS A 196 12.80 -11.42 -4.09
N LEU A 197 13.57 -11.29 -5.19
CA LEU A 197 13.70 -12.29 -6.24
C LEU A 197 15.02 -13.07 -6.19
N LYS A 198 16.09 -12.46 -5.65
CA LYS A 198 17.44 -13.05 -5.62
C LYS A 198 17.95 -13.13 -4.18
N VAL A 199 18.75 -14.14 -3.86
CA VAL A 199 19.42 -14.24 -2.55
C VAL A 199 20.36 -13.06 -2.29
N ILE A 200 20.52 -12.70 -1.02
CA ILE A 200 21.49 -11.70 -0.56
C ILE A 200 22.89 -12.22 -0.86
N ASN A 201 23.59 -11.52 -1.74
CA ASN A 201 24.93 -11.85 -2.17
C ASN A 201 25.83 -10.61 -2.31
N ALA A 202 25.53 -9.54 -1.56
CA ALA A 202 26.36 -8.33 -1.53
C ALA A 202 26.50 -7.70 -0.14
N VAL A 203 27.66 -7.08 0.09
CA VAL A 203 28.00 -6.27 1.28
C VAL A 203 28.08 -4.81 0.89
N LEU A 204 27.53 -3.94 1.73
CA LEU A 204 27.66 -2.49 1.60
C LEU A 204 28.92 -2.01 2.33
N TYR A 205 29.94 -1.59 1.56
CA TYR A 205 31.25 -1.20 2.08
C TYR A 205 31.16 0.09 2.91
N LYS A 206 31.87 0.02 4.06
CA LYS A 206 31.87 0.86 5.28
C LYS A 206 30.95 0.43 6.40
N CYS A 207 29.70 0.01 6.15
CA CYS A 207 28.81 -0.45 7.23
C CYS A 207 28.73 -1.97 7.37
N GLY A 208 29.15 -2.73 6.35
CA GLY A 208 29.24 -4.19 6.41
C GLY A 208 27.90 -4.94 6.34
N HIS A 209 26.79 -4.23 6.21
CA HIS A 209 25.47 -4.88 6.16
C HIS A 209 25.26 -5.63 4.85
N MET A 210 24.80 -6.88 4.97
CA MET A 210 24.41 -7.76 3.88
C MET A 210 22.89 -7.73 3.76
N ALA A 211 22.42 -6.79 2.95
CA ALA A 211 21.03 -6.33 2.96
C ALA A 211 20.28 -6.70 1.68
N MET A 212 20.98 -7.05 0.62
CA MET A 212 20.43 -7.04 -0.72
C MET A 212 21.30 -7.88 -1.65
N CYS A 213 20.71 -8.29 -2.78
CA CYS A 213 21.49 -8.82 -3.87
C CYS A 213 22.36 -7.71 -4.48
N TYR A 214 23.41 -8.12 -5.16
CA TYR A 214 24.39 -7.24 -5.78
C TYR A 214 23.76 -6.19 -6.70
N ASP A 215 22.81 -6.59 -7.54
CA ASP A 215 22.18 -5.69 -8.51
C ASP A 215 21.38 -4.59 -7.80
N CYS A 216 20.66 -4.93 -6.73
CA CYS A 216 19.91 -3.97 -5.93
C CYS A 216 20.85 -3.02 -5.17
N ALA A 217 21.99 -3.52 -4.70
CA ALA A 217 23.00 -2.71 -4.02
C ALA A 217 23.64 -1.65 -4.90
N VAL A 218 23.94 -2.00 -6.15
CA VAL A 218 24.47 -1.04 -7.12
C VAL A 218 23.44 0.05 -7.41
N LYS A 219 22.16 -0.31 -7.60
CA LYS A 219 21.06 0.65 -7.81
C LYS A 219 20.83 1.55 -6.58
N GLN A 220 20.84 0.98 -5.37
CA GLN A 220 20.69 1.73 -4.12
C GLN A 220 21.79 2.77 -3.93
N LYS A 221 23.04 2.42 -4.30
CA LYS A 221 24.19 3.33 -4.29
C LYS A 221 24.01 4.50 -5.28
N GLN A 222 23.40 4.25 -6.44
CA GLN A 222 23.38 5.18 -7.57
C GLN A 222 22.16 6.11 -7.65
N SER A 223 20.97 5.70 -7.19
CA SER A 223 19.75 6.43 -7.62
C SER A 223 18.51 6.38 -6.71
N VAL A 224 18.27 5.33 -5.92
CA VAL A 224 16.94 5.12 -5.32
C VAL A 224 16.82 5.46 -3.83
N GLY A 225 17.94 5.56 -3.09
CA GLY A 225 17.92 5.84 -1.64
C GLY A 225 19.03 6.76 -1.16
N ASN A 226 19.33 7.81 -1.93
CA ASN A 226 20.40 8.78 -1.67
C ASN A 226 21.79 8.16 -1.48
N GLY A 227 22.01 6.94 -1.95
CA GLY A 227 23.26 6.21 -1.75
C GLY A 227 23.46 5.68 -0.33
N GLN A 228 22.40 5.51 0.47
CA GLN A 228 22.50 5.11 1.88
C GLN A 228 22.05 3.66 2.12
N CYS A 229 22.68 3.01 3.09
CA CYS A 229 22.35 1.67 3.54
C CYS A 229 20.93 1.65 4.14
N PRO A 230 20.03 0.75 3.71
CA PRO A 230 18.67 0.73 4.23
C PRO A 230 18.58 0.29 5.70
N PHE A 231 19.61 -0.39 6.22
CA PHE A 231 19.62 -0.89 7.60
C PHE A 231 20.10 0.14 8.61
N CYS A 232 21.17 0.87 8.30
CA CYS A 232 21.80 1.79 9.24
C CYS A 232 21.91 3.23 8.75
N ARG A 233 21.42 3.51 7.54
CA ARG A 233 21.46 4.82 6.86
C ARG A 233 22.86 5.37 6.61
N ALA A 234 23.92 4.57 6.82
CA ALA A 234 25.28 4.96 6.47
C ALA A 234 25.46 5.06 4.96
N ASP A 235 26.25 6.04 4.49
CA ASP A 235 26.57 6.20 3.07
C ASP A 235 27.30 4.98 2.51
N ILE A 236 26.79 4.43 1.40
CA ILE A 236 27.36 3.30 0.68
C ILE A 236 28.52 3.80 -0.17
N LYS A 237 29.75 3.56 0.28
CA LYS A 237 30.94 3.92 -0.50
C LYS A 237 31.21 2.93 -1.62
N ASP A 238 30.96 1.65 -1.37
CA ASP A 238 31.06 0.64 -2.41
C ASP A 238 30.18 -0.58 -2.17
N VAL A 239 30.04 -1.43 -3.18
CA VAL A 239 29.25 -2.67 -3.12
C VAL A 239 30.17 -3.83 -3.48
N ILE A 240 30.26 -4.82 -2.59
CA ILE A 240 31.13 -6.00 -2.77
C ILE A 240 30.24 -7.22 -2.96
N ARG A 241 30.41 -7.95 -4.07
CA ARG A 241 29.72 -9.22 -4.31
C ARG A 241 30.36 -10.33 -3.48
N ILE A 242 29.55 -11.19 -2.87
CA ILE A 242 30.00 -12.40 -2.20
C ILE A 242 29.53 -13.59 -3.01
N TYR A 243 30.42 -14.56 -3.15
CA TYR A 243 30.15 -15.88 -3.67
C TYR A 243 30.18 -16.84 -2.48
N LYS A 244 29.12 -17.62 -2.28
CA LYS A 244 29.06 -18.66 -1.25
C LYS A 244 29.32 -20.01 -1.91
#